data_AF-A0A504HGP0-F1
#
_entry.id   AF-A0A504HGP0-F1
#
_cell.length_a   1.000
_cell.length_b   1.000
_cell.length_c   1.000
_cell.angle_alpha   90.00
_cell.angle_beta   90.00
_cell.angle_gamma   90.00
#
_symmetry.space_group_name_H-M   'P 1'
#
loop_
_entity.id
_entity.type
_entity.pdbx_description
1 polymer ?
#
loop_
_entity_poly.entity_id
_entity_poly.type
_entity_poly.pdbx_seq_one_letter_code
_entity_poly.pdbx_strand_id
1 'polypeptide(L)'
;MTAPRKPAAFRIEPEATSQQDAAQARRAQAGAPEARRVQTDTQRKPRAVKSDVALVIPSEIDVFDEPDIVAAEPPPAVARRKRSLLGSIFFGAFGVLVSLAIGLWTDQLIRDLFARAEWLGWLAAGMAAVAVLALVVILIREFLAIARLAEVEKLQKRALDAIARDDPKAARLVVDELSAFVAAKPETAAGRRALADLRDEIIDGANLVRLAEAEILGPLDARAKIMILEAAKRVSLVTAVSPRALVDVAYVVFEAGRLIRRLSELYGGRPGTLGFFRLARSVLAHLAVTGSIAVGDSFVQQIVGHGLAARLSA
;
A
#
# COMPACT_ATOMS: atom_id res chain seq x y z
N MET A 1 -10.89 -53.95 34.48
CA MET A 1 -12.10 -53.83 33.63
C MET A 1 -13.17 -53.07 34.39
N THR A 2 -13.45 -51.81 34.05
CA THR A 2 -14.81 -51.22 34.09
C THR A 2 -14.85 -49.95 33.24
N ALA A 3 -15.89 -49.84 32.42
CA ALA A 3 -16.00 -49.05 31.20
C ALA A 3 -16.38 -47.56 31.40
N PRO A 4 -16.18 -46.68 30.38
CA PRO A 4 -16.40 -45.23 30.49
C PRO A 4 -17.90 -44.86 30.40
N ARG A 5 -18.31 -43.85 31.17
CA ARG A 5 -19.69 -43.31 31.23
C ARG A 5 -19.99 -42.42 30.02
N LYS A 6 -21.14 -42.63 29.38
CA LYS A 6 -21.70 -41.77 28.30
C LYS A 6 -22.57 -40.63 28.88
N PRO A 7 -22.58 -39.43 28.28
CA PRO A 7 -23.46 -38.34 28.70
C PRO A 7 -24.90 -38.50 28.20
N ALA A 8 -25.86 -38.05 29.01
CA ALA A 8 -27.30 -38.13 28.77
C ALA A 8 -27.79 -37.02 27.83
N ALA A 9 -28.56 -37.38 26.81
CA ALA A 9 -29.30 -36.45 25.96
C ALA A 9 -30.71 -36.24 26.50
N PHE A 10 -31.12 -34.99 26.68
CA PHE A 10 -32.49 -34.61 27.06
C PHE A 10 -33.41 -34.62 25.83
N ARG A 11 -34.60 -35.21 25.98
CA ARG A 11 -35.73 -35.14 25.04
C ARG A 11 -36.86 -34.37 25.73
N ILE A 12 -37.49 -33.43 25.04
CA ILE A 12 -38.63 -32.65 25.52
C ILE A 12 -39.83 -32.99 24.62
N GLU A 13 -40.81 -33.72 25.15
CA GLU A 13 -42.15 -33.87 24.58
C GLU A 13 -42.97 -32.57 24.77
N PRO A 14 -43.84 -32.19 23.80
CA PRO A 14 -44.73 -31.04 23.96
C PRO A 14 -46.07 -31.44 24.61
N GLU A 15 -46.52 -30.61 25.55
CA GLU A 15 -47.78 -30.70 26.28
C GLU A 15 -48.96 -30.20 25.42
N ALA A 16 -50.01 -31.01 25.26
CA ALA A 16 -51.26 -30.64 24.61
C ALA A 16 -52.32 -30.35 25.67
N THR A 17 -52.93 -29.16 25.64
CA THR A 17 -54.06 -28.81 26.51
C THR A 17 -55.33 -28.61 25.70
N SER A 18 -56.38 -29.20 26.26
CA SER A 18 -57.67 -29.58 25.72
C SER A 18 -58.60 -28.42 25.38
N GLN A 19 -59.28 -28.54 24.25
CA GLN A 19 -60.48 -27.78 23.89
C GLN A 19 -61.66 -28.27 24.77
N GLN A 20 -62.00 -27.56 25.86
CA GLN A 20 -63.24 -27.87 26.59
C GLN A 20 -63.96 -26.67 27.24
N ASP A 21 -63.41 -25.44 27.21
CA ASP A 21 -64.06 -24.26 27.80
C ASP A 21 -64.94 -23.45 26.82
N ALA A 22 -65.26 -24.00 25.65
CA ALA A 22 -65.99 -23.30 24.59
C ALA A 22 -67.53 -23.24 24.76
N ALA A 23 -68.10 -23.69 25.88
CA ALA A 23 -69.55 -23.93 25.96
C ALA A 23 -70.37 -23.08 26.96
N GLN A 24 -69.78 -22.22 27.81
CA GLN A 24 -70.55 -21.63 28.92
C GLN A 24 -70.63 -20.10 29.02
N ALA A 25 -69.99 -19.34 28.13
CA ALA A 25 -70.02 -17.86 28.20
C ALA A 25 -70.82 -17.16 27.07
N ARG A 26 -71.65 -17.89 26.31
CA ARG A 26 -72.53 -17.33 25.24
C ARG A 26 -73.98 -17.04 25.68
N ARG A 27 -74.25 -16.93 26.97
CA ARG A 27 -75.59 -16.59 27.51
C ARG A 27 -75.52 -15.44 28.52
N ALA A 28 -75.19 -14.24 28.01
CA ALA A 28 -75.59 -12.97 28.61
C ALA A 28 -75.32 -11.87 27.56
N GLN A 29 -76.38 -11.51 26.83
CA GLN A 29 -76.38 -10.39 25.88
C GLN A 29 -76.84 -9.09 26.57
N ALA A 30 -76.51 -7.97 25.90
CA ALA A 30 -77.27 -6.72 25.77
C ALA A 30 -76.84 -5.51 26.64
N GLY A 31 -76.31 -4.49 25.97
CA GLY A 31 -76.12 -3.12 26.49
C GLY A 31 -75.02 -2.36 25.72
N ALA A 32 -75.40 -1.39 24.88
CA ALA A 32 -74.55 -0.50 24.07
C ALA A 32 -73.79 0.57 24.92
N PRO A 33 -73.07 1.59 24.36
CA PRO A 33 -72.24 1.72 23.15
C PRO A 33 -70.79 2.25 23.45
N GLU A 34 -69.93 2.21 22.41
CA GLU A 34 -68.80 3.11 22.08
C GLU A 34 -67.95 3.77 23.20
N ALA A 35 -66.73 3.25 23.43
CA ALA A 35 -65.63 4.05 24.00
C ALA A 35 -64.23 3.48 23.64
N ARG A 36 -63.46 4.33 22.97
CA ARG A 36 -62.02 4.28 22.65
C ARG A 36 -61.14 3.66 23.74
N ARG A 37 -60.46 2.53 23.43
CA ARG A 37 -59.27 2.07 24.17
C ARG A 37 -58.22 1.45 23.23
N VAL A 38 -57.17 2.24 23.00
CA VAL A 38 -55.75 1.90 22.88
C VAL A 38 -55.42 0.41 22.67
N GLN A 39 -55.00 0.04 21.46
CA GLN A 39 -54.18 -1.16 21.23
C GLN A 39 -52.71 -0.80 21.38
N THR A 40 -52.19 -1.04 22.58
CA THR A 40 -50.77 -1.20 22.85
C THR A 40 -50.33 -2.62 22.46
N ASP A 41 -49.28 -2.66 21.67
CA ASP A 41 -48.16 -3.60 21.74
C ASP A 41 -48.50 -5.10 21.62
N THR A 42 -48.51 -5.60 20.37
CA THR A 42 -48.21 -7.00 20.11
C THR A 42 -46.76 -7.11 19.65
N GLN A 43 -45.94 -7.49 20.64
CA GLN A 43 -44.55 -7.91 20.56
C GLN A 43 -44.26 -8.70 19.27
N ARG A 44 -43.58 -8.07 18.30
CA ARG A 44 -43.11 -8.75 17.08
C ARG A 44 -42.08 -9.81 17.46
N LYS A 45 -42.38 -11.07 17.16
CA LYS A 45 -41.41 -12.17 17.25
C LYS A 45 -40.19 -11.85 16.37
N PRO A 46 -38.95 -12.03 16.86
CA PRO A 46 -37.74 -11.75 16.08
C PRO A 46 -37.69 -12.70 14.88
N ARG A 47 -37.74 -12.13 13.68
CA ARG A 47 -37.55 -12.86 12.43
C ARG A 47 -36.04 -12.97 12.23
N ALA A 48 -35.51 -14.19 12.24
CA ALA A 48 -34.13 -14.43 11.88
C ALA A 48 -33.89 -13.87 10.47
N VAL A 49 -33.02 -12.87 10.37
CA VAL A 49 -32.45 -12.46 9.09
C VAL A 49 -31.67 -13.68 8.63
N LYS A 50 -32.13 -14.33 7.56
CA LYS A 50 -31.24 -15.20 6.80
C LYS A 50 -30.12 -14.26 6.37
N SER A 51 -28.94 -14.43 6.97
CA SER A 51 -27.71 -13.92 6.39
C SER A 51 -27.68 -14.54 5.00
N ASP A 52 -28.14 -13.77 4.01
CA ASP A 52 -27.63 -13.93 2.68
C ASP A 52 -26.15 -13.65 2.87
N VAL A 53 -25.42 -14.75 3.05
CA VAL A 53 -23.98 -14.74 3.07
C VAL A 53 -23.67 -14.03 1.79
N ALA A 54 -23.19 -12.78 1.89
CA ALA A 54 -22.57 -12.12 0.77
C ALA A 54 -21.47 -13.10 0.37
N LEU A 55 -21.79 -13.92 -0.63
CA LEU A 55 -20.91 -14.91 -1.17
C LEU A 55 -19.85 -14.03 -1.81
N VAL A 56 -18.78 -13.76 -1.05
CA VAL A 56 -17.55 -13.26 -1.60
C VAL A 56 -17.09 -14.43 -2.45
N ILE A 57 -17.56 -14.45 -3.70
CA ILE A 57 -17.01 -15.30 -4.74
C ILE A 57 -15.56 -14.84 -4.79
N PRO A 58 -14.59 -15.65 -4.33
CA PRO A 58 -13.19 -15.31 -4.60
C PRO A 58 -13.10 -15.16 -6.11
N SER A 59 -12.50 -14.06 -6.58
CA SER A 59 -12.21 -13.91 -8.00
C SER A 59 -11.49 -15.17 -8.47
N GLU A 60 -11.92 -15.72 -9.61
CA GLU A 60 -11.34 -16.93 -10.23
C GLU A 60 -9.83 -16.77 -10.52
N ILE A 61 -9.35 -15.52 -10.46
CA ILE A 61 -7.96 -15.12 -10.49
C ILE A 61 -7.59 -14.64 -9.07
N ASP A 62 -6.82 -15.44 -8.35
CA ASP A 62 -6.08 -14.96 -7.19
C ASP A 62 -4.80 -14.30 -7.71
N VAL A 63 -4.80 -12.96 -7.70
CA VAL A 63 -3.66 -12.11 -8.10
C VAL A 63 -2.37 -12.44 -7.33
N PHE A 64 -2.46 -13.18 -6.21
CA PHE A 64 -1.32 -13.62 -5.42
C PHE A 64 -0.97 -15.12 -5.58
N ASP A 65 -1.82 -15.92 -6.23
CA ASP A 65 -1.62 -17.37 -6.47
C ASP A 65 -1.42 -17.71 -7.98
N GLU A 66 -1.42 -16.72 -8.88
CA GLU A 66 -0.91 -16.92 -10.24
C GLU A 66 0.53 -17.46 -10.18
N PRO A 67 0.81 -18.66 -10.72
CA PRO A 67 2.18 -19.11 -10.90
C PRO A 67 2.80 -18.21 -11.97
N ASP A 68 3.80 -17.44 -11.57
CA ASP A 68 4.62 -16.63 -12.47
C ASP A 68 3.81 -15.62 -13.31
N ILE A 69 3.59 -14.42 -12.74
CA ILE A 69 3.95 -13.21 -13.49
C ILE A 69 5.45 -13.35 -13.74
N VAL A 70 5.80 -14.15 -14.76
CA VAL A 70 7.11 -14.59 -15.24
C VAL A 70 8.20 -14.05 -14.36
N ALA A 71 8.85 -14.88 -13.53
CA ALA A 71 10.20 -14.69 -13.01
C ALA A 71 10.88 -13.51 -13.71
N ALA A 72 10.57 -12.30 -13.23
CA ALA A 72 10.80 -11.12 -14.04
C ALA A 72 12.27 -10.88 -13.80
N GLU A 73 13.08 -11.46 -14.69
CA GLU A 73 14.50 -11.22 -14.78
C GLU A 73 14.66 -9.72 -14.50
N PRO A 74 15.38 -9.34 -13.42
CA PRO A 74 15.46 -7.93 -13.03
C PRO A 74 15.79 -7.15 -14.30
N PRO A 75 14.94 -6.19 -14.69
CA PRO A 75 14.90 -5.72 -16.07
C PRO A 75 16.30 -5.30 -16.49
N PRO A 76 16.74 -5.61 -17.73
CA PRO A 76 18.07 -5.25 -18.20
C PRO A 76 18.27 -3.77 -17.90
N ALA A 77 19.34 -3.47 -17.14
CA ALA A 77 19.61 -2.15 -16.61
C ALA A 77 19.36 -1.11 -17.69
N VAL A 78 18.22 -0.39 -17.57
CA VAL A 78 17.75 0.54 -18.61
C VAL A 78 18.93 1.44 -18.94
N ALA A 79 19.45 1.32 -20.17
CA ALA A 79 20.68 1.98 -20.57
C ALA A 79 20.60 3.44 -20.10
N ARG A 80 21.54 3.84 -19.24
CA ARG A 80 21.52 5.12 -18.54
C ARG A 80 21.41 6.22 -19.58
N ARG A 81 20.18 6.69 -19.89
CA ARG A 81 19.93 7.72 -20.90
C ARG A 81 20.88 8.85 -20.59
N LYS A 82 21.80 9.15 -21.52
CA LYS A 82 22.80 10.20 -21.36
C LYS A 82 22.03 11.47 -20.98
N ARG A 83 22.22 11.94 -19.74
CA ARG A 83 21.63 13.20 -19.29
C ARG A 83 22.04 14.25 -20.30
N SER A 84 21.09 14.94 -20.93
CA SER A 84 21.46 15.99 -21.88
C SER A 84 22.23 17.06 -21.12
N LEU A 85 23.49 17.27 -21.50
CA LEU A 85 24.34 18.27 -20.85
C LEU A 85 23.68 19.65 -20.92
N LEU A 86 23.03 19.97 -22.05
CA LEU A 86 22.24 21.19 -22.22
C LEU A 86 21.07 21.28 -21.23
N GLY A 87 20.35 20.19 -20.98
CA GLY A 87 19.25 20.18 -20.01
C GLY A 87 19.77 20.46 -18.59
N SER A 88 20.88 19.83 -18.21
CA SER A 88 21.50 20.06 -16.90
C SER A 88 21.99 21.51 -16.74
N ILE A 89 22.57 22.09 -17.80
CA ILE A 89 23.02 23.50 -17.79
C ILE A 89 21.83 24.45 -17.70
N PHE A 90 20.78 24.22 -18.50
CA PHE A 90 19.57 25.05 -18.50
C PHE A 90 18.90 25.04 -17.12
N PHE A 91 18.63 23.87 -16.55
CA PHE A 91 18.00 23.79 -15.23
C PHE A 91 18.91 24.30 -14.11
N GLY A 92 20.23 24.16 -14.26
CA GLY A 92 21.21 24.77 -13.35
C GLY A 92 21.16 26.29 -13.39
N ALA A 93 21.26 26.89 -14.58
CA ALA A 93 21.20 28.34 -14.77
C ALA A 93 19.84 28.93 -14.35
N PHE A 94 18.74 28.25 -14.71
CA PHE A 94 17.39 28.63 -14.31
C PHE A 94 17.23 28.59 -12.79
N GLY A 95 17.74 27.54 -12.13
CA GLY A 95 17.73 27.44 -10.67
C GLY A 95 18.50 28.57 -9.98
N VAL A 96 19.66 28.95 -10.52
CA VAL A 96 20.44 30.10 -10.03
C VAL A 96 19.66 31.41 -10.19
N LEU A 97 19.06 31.64 -11.37
CA LEU A 97 18.27 32.83 -11.66
C LEU A 97 17.08 32.96 -10.70
N VAL A 98 16.33 31.88 -10.49
CA VAL A 98 15.19 31.84 -9.56
C VAL A 98 15.65 32.08 -8.12
N SER A 99 16.77 31.48 -7.71
CA SER A 99 17.33 31.69 -6.36
C SER A 99 17.72 33.15 -6.13
N LEU A 100 18.32 33.80 -7.13
CA LEU A 100 18.68 35.21 -7.07
C LEU A 100 17.44 36.10 -7.01
N ALA A 101 16.42 35.81 -7.81
CA ALA A 101 15.15 36.54 -7.80
C ALA A 101 14.46 36.47 -6.43
N ILE A 102 14.36 35.28 -5.84
CA ILE A 102 13.78 35.07 -4.50
C ILE A 102 14.62 35.77 -3.43
N GLY A 103 15.95 35.69 -3.53
CA GLY A 103 16.86 36.38 -2.62
C GLY A 103 16.65 37.90 -2.63
N LEU A 104 16.65 38.50 -3.82
CA LEU A 104 16.41 39.94 -3.99
C LEU A 104 15.02 40.35 -3.50
N TRP A 105 13.99 39.56 -3.81
CA TRP A 105 12.63 39.83 -3.36
C TRP A 105 12.49 39.79 -1.84
N THR A 106 13.11 38.80 -1.20
CA THR A 106 13.11 38.66 0.27
C THR A 106 13.86 39.81 0.93
N ASP A 107 15.00 40.19 0.38
CA ASP A 107 15.85 41.28 0.85
C ASP A 107 15.15 42.65 0.70
N GLN A 108 14.44 42.87 -0.42
CA GLN A 108 13.56 44.04 -0.60
C GLN A 108 12.40 44.04 0.39
N LEU A 109 11.71 42.91 0.57
CA LEU A 109 10.61 42.78 1.52
C LEU A 109 11.04 43.14 2.94
N ILE A 110 12.19 42.65 3.39
CA ILE A 110 12.73 42.96 4.72
C ILE A 110 12.99 44.47 4.86
N ARG A 111 13.64 45.09 3.86
CA ARG A 111 13.88 46.54 3.87
C ARG A 111 12.60 47.36 3.87
N ASP A 112 11.61 46.98 3.08
CA ASP A 112 10.31 47.64 3.03
C ASP A 112 9.57 47.55 4.37
N LEU A 113 9.73 46.44 5.09
CA LEU A 113 9.15 46.25 6.42
C LEU A 113 9.85 47.10 7.47
N PHE A 114 11.19 47.19 7.45
CA PHE A 114 11.96 48.10 8.31
C PHE A 114 11.57 49.56 8.09
N ALA A 115 11.35 49.98 6.84
CA ALA A 115 10.96 51.35 6.50
C ALA A 115 9.55 51.71 7.03
N ARG A 116 8.66 50.72 7.20
CA ARG A 116 7.31 50.92 7.72
C ARG A 116 7.27 50.92 9.25
N ALA A 117 7.91 49.93 9.87
CA ALA A 117 8.03 49.82 11.31
C ALA A 117 9.21 48.92 11.68
N GLU A 118 10.04 49.37 12.62
CA GLU A 118 11.28 48.66 12.99
C GLU A 118 11.03 47.23 13.50
N TRP A 119 9.97 47.02 14.28
CA TRP A 119 9.62 45.70 14.81
C TRP A 119 9.17 44.71 13.71
N LEU A 120 8.57 45.19 12.61
CA LEU A 120 8.19 44.38 11.45
C LEU A 120 9.44 43.86 10.72
N GLY A 121 10.47 44.70 10.60
CA GLY A 121 11.75 44.33 9.99
C GLY A 121 12.45 43.21 10.75
N TRP A 122 12.54 43.32 12.08
CA TRP A 122 13.09 42.27 12.94
C TRP A 122 12.30 40.96 12.86
N LEU A 123 10.96 41.04 12.83
CA LEU A 123 10.10 39.87 12.64
C LEU A 123 10.39 39.20 11.29
N ALA A 124 10.43 39.97 10.19
CA ALA A 124 10.71 39.44 8.85
C ALA A 124 12.10 38.83 8.73
N ALA A 125 13.12 39.49 9.29
CA ALA A 125 14.49 38.97 9.32
C ALA A 125 14.58 37.67 10.14
N GLY A 126 13.91 37.61 11.30
CA GLY A 126 13.81 36.41 12.10
C GLY A 126 13.13 35.25 11.36
N MET A 127 12.00 35.52 10.70
CA MET A 127 11.29 34.51 9.90
C MET A 127 12.11 34.03 8.70
N ALA A 128 12.83 34.93 8.04
CA ALA A 128 13.76 34.58 6.95
C ALA A 128 14.89 33.68 7.45
N ALA A 129 15.50 33.99 8.60
CA ALA A 129 16.54 33.17 9.21
C ALA A 129 16.02 31.76 9.58
N VAL A 130 14.82 31.66 10.17
CA VAL A 130 14.17 30.38 10.46
C VAL A 130 13.89 29.59 9.19
N ALA A 131 13.41 30.25 8.13
CA ALA A 131 13.14 29.60 6.84
C ALA A 131 14.41 29.04 6.20
N VAL A 132 15.53 29.79 6.22
CA VAL A 132 16.83 29.34 5.73
C VAL A 132 17.34 28.16 6.56
N LEU A 133 17.26 28.23 7.89
CA LEU A 133 17.68 27.14 8.78
C LEU A 133 16.86 25.87 8.51
N ALA A 134 15.53 26.00 8.39
CA ALA A 134 14.65 24.89 8.06
C ALA A 134 14.99 24.28 6.69
N LEU A 135 15.27 25.11 5.68
CA LEU A 135 15.70 24.65 4.36
C LEU A 135 17.01 23.85 4.45
N VAL A 136 18.01 24.34 5.18
CA VAL A 136 19.28 23.63 5.38
C VAL A 136 19.06 22.27 6.05
N VAL A 137 18.25 22.21 7.11
CA VAL A 137 17.91 20.95 7.80
C VAL A 137 17.20 19.97 6.85
N ILE A 138 16.26 20.45 6.03
CA ILE A 138 15.58 19.63 5.01
C ILE A 138 16.59 19.08 3.99
N LEU A 139 17.48 19.93 3.47
CA LEU A 139 18.49 19.53 2.50
C LEU A 139 19.46 18.48 3.07
N ILE A 140 19.98 18.68 4.29
CA ILE A 140 20.84 17.71 4.96
C ILE A 140 20.12 16.36 5.11
N ARG A 141 18.87 16.38 5.57
CA ARG A 141 18.06 15.15 5.70
C ARG A 141 17.87 14.45 4.35
N GLU A 142 17.69 15.19 3.27
CA GLU A 142 17.54 14.63 1.93
C GLU A 142 18.85 14.03 1.41
N PHE A 143 19.98 14.72 1.58
CA PHE A 143 21.29 14.20 1.18
C PHE A 143 21.62 12.90 1.90
N LEU A 144 21.33 12.81 3.21
CA LEU A 144 21.48 11.58 3.98
C LEU A 144 20.56 10.46 3.46
N ALA A 145 19.31 10.79 3.09
CA ALA A 145 18.38 9.82 2.51
C ALA A 145 18.86 9.29 1.15
N ILE A 146 19.43 10.16 0.30
CA ILE A 146 19.98 9.78 -1.01
C ILE A 146 21.25 8.95 -0.85
N ALA A 147 22.15 9.32 0.08
CA ALA A 147 23.36 8.56 0.37
C ALA A 147 23.03 7.13 0.81
N ARG A 148 22.03 6.97 1.68
CA ARG A 148 21.55 5.65 2.11
C ARG A 148 20.99 4.81 0.96
N LEU A 149 20.38 5.43 -0.05
CA LEU A 149 19.92 4.74 -1.25
C LEU A 149 21.08 4.18 -2.08
N ALA A 150 22.21 4.89 -2.12
CA ALA A 150 23.42 4.43 -2.81
C ALA A 150 24.08 3.23 -2.08
N GLU A 151 24.01 3.20 -0.75
CA GLU A 151 24.45 2.04 0.05
C GLU A 151 23.63 0.79 -0.27
N VAL A 152 22.30 0.91 -0.37
CA VAL A 152 21.42 -0.21 -0.74
C VAL A 152 21.76 -0.74 -2.14
N GLU A 153 22.01 0.15 -3.12
CA GLU A 153 22.41 -0.27 -4.47
C GLU A 153 23.76 -0.99 -4.47
N LYS A 154 24.71 -0.55 -3.62
CA LYS A 154 26.01 -1.20 -3.44
C LYS A 154 25.88 -2.56 -2.75
N LEU A 155 24.98 -2.69 -1.78
CA LEU A 155 24.69 -3.96 -1.12
C LEU A 155 24.04 -4.96 -2.09
N GLN A 156 23.05 -4.52 -2.87
CA GLN A 156 22.41 -5.34 -3.91
C GLN A 156 23.43 -5.85 -4.94
N LYS A 157 24.31 -4.97 -5.43
CA LYS A 157 25.37 -5.37 -6.38
C LYS A 157 26.33 -6.40 -5.80
N ARG A 158 26.71 -6.25 -4.53
CA ARG A 158 27.58 -7.22 -3.84
C ARG A 158 26.86 -8.55 -3.59
N ALA A 159 25.57 -8.52 -3.26
CA ALA A 159 24.77 -9.73 -3.10
C ALA A 159 24.71 -10.52 -4.42
N LEU A 160 24.42 -9.86 -5.53
CA LEU A 160 24.38 -10.49 -6.86
C LEU A 160 25.75 -11.03 -7.27
N ASP A 161 26.84 -10.31 -7.01
CA ASP A 161 28.20 -10.79 -7.28
C ASP A 161 28.56 -12.00 -6.40
N ALA A 162 28.18 -11.98 -5.11
CA ALA A 162 28.40 -13.10 -4.20
C ALA A 162 27.64 -14.37 -4.63
N ILE A 163 26.39 -14.21 -5.12
CA ILE A 163 25.62 -15.32 -5.70
C ILE A 163 26.26 -15.83 -6.99
N ALA A 164 26.65 -14.92 -7.89
CA ALA A 164 27.21 -15.29 -9.19
C ALA A 164 28.56 -16.01 -9.09
N ARG A 165 29.37 -15.66 -8.08
CA ARG A 165 30.70 -16.24 -7.83
C ARG A 165 30.68 -17.36 -6.79
N ASP A 166 29.53 -17.60 -6.17
CA ASP A 166 29.33 -18.50 -5.03
C ASP A 166 30.40 -18.33 -3.92
N ASP A 167 30.76 -17.08 -3.61
CA ASP A 167 31.81 -16.77 -2.63
C ASP A 167 31.23 -16.67 -1.21
N PRO A 168 31.58 -17.60 -0.30
CA PRO A 168 31.02 -17.64 1.05
C PRO A 168 31.52 -16.52 1.97
N LYS A 169 32.66 -15.90 1.67
CA LYS A 169 33.14 -14.74 2.45
C LYS A 169 32.38 -13.49 2.04
N ALA A 170 32.19 -13.28 0.74
CA ALA A 170 31.40 -12.17 0.23
C ALA A 170 29.94 -12.27 0.68
N ALA A 171 29.36 -13.48 0.66
CA ALA A 171 28.00 -13.72 1.12
C ALA A 171 27.81 -13.37 2.61
N ARG A 172 28.74 -13.78 3.49
CA ARG A 172 28.70 -13.44 4.92
C ARG A 172 28.72 -11.94 5.17
N LEU A 173 29.60 -11.21 4.49
CA LEU A 173 29.66 -9.74 4.61
C LEU A 173 28.35 -9.07 4.19
N VAL A 174 27.73 -9.56 3.10
CA VAL A 174 26.43 -9.06 2.62
C VAL A 174 25.33 -9.34 3.65
N VAL A 175 25.32 -10.53 4.23
CA VAL A 175 24.33 -10.96 5.23
C VAL A 175 24.45 -10.16 6.53
N ASP A 176 25.67 -9.91 6.99
CA ASP A 176 25.93 -9.08 8.18
C ASP A 176 25.48 -7.64 7.96
N GLU A 177 25.80 -7.07 6.80
CA GLU A 177 25.40 -5.71 6.44
C GLU A 177 23.88 -5.59 6.28
N LEU A 178 23.22 -6.60 5.69
CA LEU A 178 21.76 -6.68 5.61
C LEU A 178 21.13 -6.76 7.01
N SER A 179 21.67 -7.62 7.87
CA SER A 179 21.21 -7.80 9.26
C SER A 179 21.37 -6.54 10.08
N ALA A 180 22.45 -5.78 9.87
CA ALA A 180 22.66 -4.47 10.48
C ALA A 180 21.70 -3.41 9.91
N PHE A 181 21.47 -3.40 8.60
CA PHE A 181 20.58 -2.46 7.93
C PHE A 181 19.13 -2.59 8.43
N VAL A 182 18.66 -3.82 8.66
CA VAL A 182 17.32 -4.11 9.17
C VAL A 182 17.26 -4.20 10.70
N ALA A 183 18.35 -3.95 11.43
CA ALA A 183 18.40 -4.15 12.88
C ALA A 183 17.40 -3.29 13.66
N ALA A 184 17.08 -2.09 13.16
CA ALA A 184 16.11 -1.17 13.75
C ALA A 184 14.64 -1.60 13.54
N LYS A 185 14.38 -2.67 12.77
CA LYS A 185 13.03 -3.17 12.49
C LYS A 185 12.71 -4.35 13.42
N PRO A 186 11.72 -4.24 14.31
CA PRO A 186 11.34 -5.35 15.19
C PRO A 186 10.78 -6.55 14.40
N GLU A 187 10.19 -6.31 13.23
CA GLU A 187 9.57 -7.34 12.39
C GLU A 187 10.58 -8.37 11.86
N THR A 188 11.85 -7.98 11.68
CA THR A 188 12.93 -8.85 11.19
C THR A 188 13.66 -9.57 12.31
N ALA A 189 13.31 -9.34 13.58
CA ALA A 189 14.05 -9.88 14.72
C ALA A 189 14.02 -11.40 14.81
N ALA A 190 12.93 -12.05 14.38
CA ALA A 190 12.85 -13.51 14.33
C ALA A 190 13.76 -14.09 13.24
N GLY A 191 13.63 -13.60 12.01
CA GLY A 191 14.46 -14.04 10.88
C GLY A 191 15.94 -13.77 11.09
N ARG A 192 16.32 -12.64 11.71
CA ARG A 192 17.72 -12.37 12.07
C ARG A 192 18.29 -13.34 13.10
N ARG A 193 17.48 -13.85 14.04
CA ARG A 193 17.92 -14.87 14.99
C ARG A 193 18.12 -16.21 14.29
N ALA A 194 17.13 -16.66 13.53
CA ALA A 194 17.22 -17.89 12.75
C ALA A 194 18.44 -17.87 11.80
N LEU A 195 18.68 -16.74 11.13
CA LEU A 195 19.84 -16.58 10.26
C LEU A 195 21.17 -16.60 11.04
N ALA A 196 21.22 -16.00 12.22
CA ALA A 196 22.42 -16.02 13.06
C ALA A 196 22.78 -17.44 13.53
N ASP A 197 21.77 -18.28 13.76
CA ASP A 197 21.96 -19.67 14.16
C ASP A 197 22.44 -20.55 12.98
N LEU A 198 21.92 -20.32 11.76
CA LEU A 198 22.22 -21.14 10.58
C LEU A 198 23.42 -20.65 9.74
N ARG A 199 23.89 -19.41 9.92
CA ARG A 199 24.90 -18.80 9.02
C ARG A 199 26.21 -19.57 8.93
N ASP A 200 26.61 -20.23 10.02
CA ASP A 200 27.90 -20.91 10.14
C ASP A 200 27.81 -22.37 9.66
N GLU A 201 26.59 -22.87 9.44
CA GLU A 201 26.30 -24.21 8.90
C GLU A 201 26.27 -24.23 7.36
N ILE A 202 25.99 -23.08 6.72
CA ILE A 202 25.88 -22.98 5.26
C ILE A 202 27.25 -22.64 4.65
N ILE A 203 27.75 -23.56 3.83
CA ILE A 203 29.04 -23.40 3.15
C ILE A 203 28.89 -22.60 1.85
N ASP A 204 27.80 -22.78 1.10
CA ASP A 204 27.62 -22.14 -0.21
C ASP A 204 27.15 -20.69 -0.06
N GLY A 205 27.83 -19.76 -0.74
CA GLY A 205 27.53 -18.34 -0.66
C GLY A 205 26.15 -18.00 -1.20
N ALA A 206 25.74 -18.63 -2.31
CA ALA A 206 24.43 -18.40 -2.92
C ALA A 206 23.29 -18.86 -2.00
N ASN A 207 23.43 -20.01 -1.34
CA ASN A 207 22.42 -20.53 -0.42
C ASN A 207 22.28 -19.66 0.84
N LEU A 208 23.41 -19.13 1.34
CA LEU A 208 23.40 -18.23 2.49
C LEU A 208 22.64 -16.93 2.18
N VAL A 209 22.85 -16.34 1.00
CA VAL A 209 22.12 -15.12 0.59
C VAL A 209 20.63 -15.39 0.40
N ARG A 210 20.27 -16.52 -0.22
CA ARG A 210 18.85 -16.92 -0.40
C ARG A 210 18.13 -17.19 0.92
N LEU A 211 18.81 -17.80 1.90
CA LEU A 211 18.25 -17.97 3.23
C LEU A 211 18.03 -16.62 3.91
N ALA A 212 19.01 -15.71 3.82
CA ALA A 212 18.89 -14.38 4.38
C ALA A 212 17.72 -13.60 3.77
N GLU A 213 17.53 -13.70 2.46
CA GLU A 213 16.38 -13.12 1.75
C GLU A 213 15.06 -13.64 2.30
N ALA A 214 14.89 -14.97 2.37
CA ALA A 214 13.65 -15.60 2.82
C ALA A 214 13.31 -15.24 4.28
N GLU A 215 14.28 -15.35 5.19
CA GLU A 215 14.07 -15.15 6.62
C GLU A 215 13.91 -13.67 7.01
N ILE A 216 14.72 -12.77 6.43
CA ILE A 216 14.68 -11.34 6.77
C ILE A 216 13.59 -10.60 6.01
N LEU A 217 13.42 -10.88 4.71
CA LEU A 217 12.47 -10.12 3.86
C LEU A 217 11.07 -10.72 3.88
N GLY A 218 10.90 -12.03 4.11
CA GLY A 218 9.60 -12.68 4.13
C GLY A 218 8.53 -11.99 5.01
N PRO A 219 8.84 -11.61 6.27
CA PRO A 219 7.90 -10.86 7.12
C PRO A 219 7.56 -9.46 6.57
N LEU A 220 8.52 -8.80 5.90
CA LEU A 220 8.31 -7.49 5.27
C LEU A 220 7.40 -7.62 4.04
N ASP A 221 7.60 -8.67 3.24
CA ASP A 221 6.80 -8.96 2.04
C ASP A 221 5.34 -9.26 2.41
N ALA A 222 5.11 -10.06 3.46
CA ALA A 222 3.77 -10.30 3.97
C ALA A 222 3.08 -8.98 4.37
N ARG A 223 3.82 -8.06 5.00
CA ARG A 223 3.29 -6.74 5.39
C ARG A 223 3.05 -5.83 4.17
N ALA A 224 3.91 -5.90 3.16
CA ALA A 224 3.73 -5.20 1.90
C ALA A 224 2.45 -5.65 1.19
N LYS A 225 2.19 -6.97 1.12
CA LYS A 225 0.95 -7.52 0.55
C LYS A 225 -0.30 -6.97 1.23
N ILE A 226 -0.31 -6.88 2.57
CA ILE A 226 -1.41 -6.28 3.33
C ILE A 226 -1.62 -4.80 2.94
N MET A 227 -0.54 -4.02 2.85
CA MET A 227 -0.63 -2.62 2.45
C MET A 227 -1.18 -2.41 1.04
N ILE A 228 -0.78 -3.28 0.10
CA ILE A 228 -1.28 -3.27 -1.28
C ILE A 228 -2.77 -3.61 -1.29
N LEU A 229 -3.18 -4.65 -0.57
CA LEU A 229 -4.59 -5.05 -0.47
C LEU A 229 -5.46 -3.93 0.14
N GLU A 230 -4.98 -3.28 1.20
CA GLU A 230 -5.68 -2.15 1.81
C GLU A 230 -5.82 -0.95 0.85
N ALA A 231 -4.76 -0.66 0.08
CA ALA A 231 -4.80 0.40 -0.94
C ALA A 231 -5.78 0.05 -2.06
N ALA A 232 -5.75 -1.19 -2.55
CA ALA A 232 -6.67 -1.69 -3.56
C ALA A 232 -8.14 -1.61 -3.09
N LYS A 233 -8.44 -1.95 -1.83
CA LYS A 233 -9.79 -1.80 -1.25
C LYS A 233 -10.26 -0.34 -1.26
N ARG A 234 -9.37 0.61 -0.88
CA ARG A 234 -9.69 2.05 -0.90
C ARG A 234 -9.94 2.55 -2.31
N VAL A 235 -9.10 2.15 -3.27
CA VAL A 235 -9.28 2.49 -4.69
C VAL A 235 -10.60 1.93 -5.22
N SER A 236 -10.88 0.64 -4.99
CA SER A 236 -12.12 -0.01 -5.43
C SER A 236 -13.38 0.69 -4.91
N LEU A 237 -13.38 1.13 -3.64
CA LEU A 237 -14.48 1.90 -3.08
C LEU A 237 -14.66 3.24 -3.80
N VAL A 238 -13.56 3.97 -4.07
CA VAL A 238 -13.64 5.26 -4.76
C VAL A 238 -14.10 5.09 -6.20
N THR A 239 -13.63 4.07 -6.91
CA THR A 239 -14.09 3.78 -8.27
C THR A 239 -15.57 3.43 -8.32
N ALA A 240 -16.08 2.67 -7.34
CA ALA A 240 -17.51 2.32 -7.27
C ALA A 240 -18.41 3.51 -6.95
N VAL A 241 -17.90 4.50 -6.20
CA VAL A 241 -18.70 5.64 -5.70
C VAL A 241 -18.50 6.91 -6.52
N SER A 242 -17.43 7.02 -7.33
CA SER A 242 -17.07 8.26 -8.02
C SER A 242 -17.86 8.46 -9.32
N PRO A 243 -18.71 9.52 -9.41
CA PRO A 243 -19.42 9.85 -10.65
C PRO A 243 -18.55 10.62 -11.66
N ARG A 244 -17.31 10.99 -11.30
CA ARG A 244 -16.40 11.76 -12.16
C ARG A 244 -15.10 10.98 -12.40
N ALA A 245 -14.86 10.63 -13.67
CA ALA A 245 -13.64 9.95 -14.10
C ALA A 245 -12.35 10.68 -13.65
N LEU A 246 -12.34 12.02 -13.70
CA LEU A 246 -11.17 12.79 -13.28
C LEU A 246 -10.88 12.67 -11.77
N VAL A 247 -11.92 12.55 -10.95
CA VAL A 247 -11.77 12.41 -9.48
C VAL A 247 -11.27 11.02 -9.12
N ASP A 248 -11.78 9.98 -9.80
CA ASP A 248 -11.31 8.60 -9.63
C ASP A 248 -9.82 8.48 -9.99
N VAL A 249 -9.43 8.93 -11.20
CA VAL A 249 -8.03 8.91 -11.64
C VAL A 249 -7.13 9.70 -10.69
N ALA A 250 -7.55 10.89 -10.24
CA ALA A 250 -6.76 11.68 -9.29
C ALA A 250 -6.57 10.95 -7.95
N TYR A 251 -7.62 10.28 -7.45
CA TYR A 251 -7.54 9.49 -6.22
C TYR A 251 -6.62 8.29 -6.37
N VAL A 252 -6.72 7.54 -7.48
CA VAL A 252 -5.85 6.41 -7.79
C VAL A 252 -4.39 6.86 -7.78
N VAL A 253 -4.06 7.97 -8.43
CA VAL A 253 -2.70 8.53 -8.47
C VAL A 253 -2.23 8.93 -7.06
N PHE A 254 -3.09 9.56 -6.28
CA PHE A 254 -2.78 9.92 -4.90
C PHE A 254 -2.50 8.69 -4.02
N GLU A 255 -3.37 7.68 -4.09
CA GLU A 255 -3.24 6.45 -3.30
C GLU A 255 -2.02 5.63 -3.74
N ALA A 256 -1.72 5.58 -5.04
CA ALA A 256 -0.49 4.97 -5.56
C ALA A 256 0.76 5.68 -5.02
N GLY A 257 0.80 7.01 -5.04
CA GLY A 257 1.89 7.79 -4.46
C GLY A 257 2.05 7.54 -2.96
N ARG A 258 0.94 7.51 -2.22
CA ARG A 258 0.92 7.19 -0.78
C ARG A 258 1.43 5.77 -0.50
N LEU A 259 1.02 4.78 -1.29
CA LEU A 259 1.44 3.39 -1.16
C LEU A 259 2.94 3.24 -1.43
N ILE A 260 3.47 3.86 -2.49
CA ILE A 260 4.90 3.87 -2.82
C ILE A 260 5.71 4.39 -1.62
N ARG A 261 5.25 5.48 -0.99
CA ARG A 261 5.92 6.04 0.18
C ARG A 261 5.97 5.06 1.35
N ARG A 262 4.83 4.43 1.67
CA ARG A 262 4.72 3.45 2.76
C ARG A 262 5.54 2.18 2.51
N LEU A 263 5.54 1.66 1.28
CA LEU A 263 6.37 0.52 0.89
C LEU A 263 7.85 0.85 1.03
N SER A 264 8.27 2.03 0.56
CA SER A 264 9.66 2.46 0.68
C SER A 264 10.10 2.53 2.16
N GLU A 265 9.25 3.08 3.04
CA GLU A 265 9.50 3.11 4.49
C GLU A 265 9.56 1.69 5.11
N LEU A 266 8.72 0.77 4.64
CA LEU A 266 8.71 -0.63 5.06
C LEU A 266 10.00 -1.37 4.70
N TYR A 267 10.56 -1.15 3.52
CA TYR A 267 11.85 -1.75 3.12
C TYR A 267 13.07 -0.93 3.58
N GLY A 268 12.84 0.19 4.26
CA GLY A 268 13.89 0.97 4.91
C GLY A 268 14.44 2.13 4.06
N GLY A 269 14.01 2.30 2.82
CA GLY A 269 14.26 3.52 2.06
C GLY A 269 13.25 4.59 2.47
N ARG A 270 13.52 5.41 3.49
CA ARG A 270 12.67 6.58 3.76
C ARG A 270 12.80 7.56 2.59
N PRO A 271 11.85 7.63 1.64
CA PRO A 271 12.04 8.47 0.48
C PRO A 271 11.82 9.91 0.93
N GLY A 272 12.89 10.70 0.82
CA GLY A 272 12.78 12.14 0.83
C GLY A 272 12.00 12.66 -0.38
N THR A 273 11.83 13.97 -0.52
CA THR A 273 11.01 14.52 -1.63
C THR A 273 11.65 14.21 -2.98
N LEU A 274 12.95 14.44 -3.12
CA LEU A 274 13.72 14.15 -4.33
C LEU A 274 13.84 12.64 -4.58
N GLY A 275 14.04 11.86 -3.51
CA GLY A 275 14.02 10.39 -3.57
C GLY A 275 12.69 9.84 -4.10
N PHE A 276 11.57 10.38 -3.62
CA PHE A 276 10.23 10.03 -4.09
C PHE A 276 10.02 10.36 -5.56
N PHE A 277 10.38 11.57 -6.02
CA PHE A 277 10.26 11.92 -7.45
C PHE A 277 11.10 11.01 -8.35
N ARG A 278 12.32 10.63 -7.92
CA ARG A 278 13.16 9.69 -8.66
C ARG A 278 12.49 8.32 -8.76
N LEU A 279 11.93 7.82 -7.64
CA LEU A 279 11.26 6.53 -7.58
C LEU A 279 9.97 6.54 -8.40
N ALA A 280 9.10 7.54 -8.20
CA ALA A 280 7.86 7.72 -8.95
C ALA A 280 8.13 7.77 -10.47
N ARG A 281 9.15 8.52 -10.91
CA ARG A 281 9.55 8.54 -12.33
C ARG A 281 10.00 7.16 -12.82
N SER A 282 10.72 6.40 -12.00
CA SER A 282 11.14 5.03 -12.36
C SER A 282 9.93 4.11 -12.52
N VAL A 283 9.01 4.13 -11.56
CA VAL A 283 7.77 3.35 -11.59
C VAL A 283 6.92 3.73 -12.80
N LEU A 284 6.72 5.02 -13.05
CA LEU A 284 5.98 5.51 -14.22
C LEU A 284 6.64 5.09 -15.54
N ALA A 285 7.97 5.07 -15.62
CA ALA A 285 8.67 4.60 -16.81
C ALA A 285 8.42 3.10 -17.05
N HIS A 286 8.40 2.28 -15.99
CA HIS A 286 8.09 0.85 -16.11
C HIS A 286 6.61 0.64 -16.48
N LEU A 287 5.70 1.35 -15.82
CA LEU A 287 4.27 1.31 -16.14
C LEU A 287 3.99 1.78 -17.57
N ALA A 288 4.74 2.74 -18.10
CA ALA A 288 4.61 3.13 -19.50
C ALA A 288 5.00 1.98 -20.43
N VAL A 289 6.07 1.24 -20.12
CA VAL A 289 6.49 0.07 -20.90
C VAL A 289 5.46 -1.05 -20.78
N THR A 290 5.15 -1.50 -19.56
CA THR A 290 4.22 -2.60 -19.31
C THR A 290 2.78 -2.26 -19.76
N GLY A 291 2.33 -1.05 -19.48
CA GLY A 291 1.00 -0.54 -19.87
C GLY A 291 0.88 -0.34 -21.37
N SER A 292 1.94 0.05 -22.08
CA SER A 292 1.91 0.12 -23.55
C SER A 292 1.73 -1.25 -24.22
N ILE A 293 2.26 -2.32 -23.61
CA ILE A 293 2.10 -3.69 -24.11
C ILE A 293 0.65 -4.16 -23.91
N ALA A 294 0.09 -3.95 -22.72
CA ALA A 294 -1.29 -4.36 -22.40
C ALA A 294 -2.33 -3.61 -23.25
N VAL A 295 -2.13 -2.30 -23.47
CA VAL A 295 -3.02 -1.50 -24.32
C VAL A 295 -2.80 -1.83 -25.80
N GLY A 296 -1.56 -2.02 -26.23
CA GLY A 296 -1.21 -2.34 -27.62
C GLY A 296 -1.89 -3.62 -28.12
N ASP A 297 -1.91 -4.67 -27.32
CA ASP A 297 -2.52 -5.95 -27.70
C ASP A 297 -4.06 -5.85 -27.82
N SER A 298 -4.71 -5.13 -26.88
CA SER A 298 -6.15 -4.90 -26.92
C SER A 298 -6.60 -4.07 -28.13
N PHE A 299 -5.85 -3.03 -28.50
CA PHE A 299 -6.14 -2.22 -29.70
C PHE A 299 -5.92 -3.02 -31.00
N VAL A 300 -4.88 -3.86 -31.06
CA VAL A 300 -4.63 -4.74 -32.22
C VAL A 300 -5.73 -5.78 -32.37
N GLN A 301 -6.13 -6.45 -31.28
CA GLN A 301 -7.26 -7.38 -31.29
C GLN A 301 -8.57 -6.71 -31.71
N GLN A 302 -8.82 -5.47 -31.27
CA GLN A 302 -10.04 -4.75 -31.62
C GLN A 302 -10.08 -4.35 -33.10
N ILE A 303 -8.96 -3.89 -33.67
CA ILE A 303 -8.88 -3.49 -35.09
C ILE A 303 -8.90 -4.71 -36.01
N VAL A 304 -8.15 -5.76 -35.68
CA VAL A 304 -8.09 -7.01 -36.48
C VAL A 304 -9.41 -7.79 -36.36
N GLY A 305 -10.00 -7.85 -35.17
CA GLY A 305 -11.28 -8.52 -34.93
C GLY A 305 -12.46 -7.85 -35.66
N HIS A 306 -12.53 -6.52 -35.67
CA HIS A 306 -13.60 -5.81 -36.40
C HIS A 306 -13.33 -5.74 -37.91
N GLY A 307 -12.07 -5.67 -38.35
CA GLY A 307 -11.69 -5.60 -39.77
C GLY A 307 -11.90 -6.91 -40.54
N LEU A 308 -11.70 -8.06 -39.89
CA LEU A 308 -11.98 -9.38 -40.48
C LEU A 308 -13.48 -9.72 -40.41
N ALA A 309 -14.15 -9.42 -39.29
CA ALA A 309 -15.60 -9.63 -39.17
C ALA A 309 -16.40 -8.80 -40.17
N ALA A 310 -16.01 -7.55 -40.43
CA ALA A 310 -16.65 -6.70 -41.42
C ALA A 310 -16.46 -7.18 -42.88
N ARG A 311 -15.38 -7.92 -43.17
CA ARG A 311 -15.12 -8.48 -44.51
C ARG A 311 -15.69 -9.88 -44.73
N LEU A 312 -16.04 -10.60 -43.66
CA LEU A 312 -16.74 -11.89 -43.71
C LEU A 312 -18.27 -11.76 -43.65
N SER A 313 -18.78 -10.61 -43.22
CA SER A 313 -20.22 -10.33 -43.12
C SER A 313 -20.81 -9.61 -44.35
N ALA A 314 -20.02 -9.37 -45.41
CA ALA A 314 -20.41 -8.70 -46.65
C ALA A 314 -20.33 -9.64 -47.85
#